data_AF-A0A9W6H9F2-F1
#
_entry.id   AF-A0A9W6H9F2-F1
#
_cell.length_a   1.000
_cell.length_b   1.000
_cell.length_c   1.000
_cell.angle_alpha   90.00
_cell.angle_beta   90.00
_cell.angle_gamma   90.00
#
_symmetry.space_group_name_H-M   'P 1'
#
loop_
_entity.id
_entity.type
_entity.pdbx_description
1 polymer ?
#
loop_
_entity_poly.entity_id
_entity_poly.type
_entity_poly.pdbx_seq_one_letter_code
_entity_poly.pdbx_strand_id
1 'polypeptide(L)' 'MTRTTTFRARLLRRDVQPQTITVRASSDAPPRTLRRAAGGGDQLTFDVYALVDADGWPNEATYSYVESVQRSAADADI' A
#
# COMPACT_ATOMS: atom_id res chain seq x y z
N MET A 1 -0.58 -20.59 -11.71
CA MET A 1 -1.70 -19.64 -11.86
C MET A 1 -1.64 -18.67 -10.68
N THR A 2 -1.35 -17.40 -10.91
CA THR A 2 -1.41 -16.37 -9.84
C THR A 2 -2.88 -16.04 -9.57
N ARG A 3 -3.36 -16.38 -8.37
CA ARG A 3 -4.73 -16.08 -7.95
C ARG A 3 -4.84 -14.59 -7.65
N THR A 4 -5.76 -13.92 -8.32
CA THR A 4 -6.04 -12.50 -8.05
C THR A 4 -7.03 -12.41 -6.89
N THR A 5 -6.56 -11.90 -5.77
CA THR A 5 -7.32 -11.76 -4.53
C THR A 5 -7.61 -10.28 -4.28
N THR A 6 -8.88 -9.96 -4.01
CA THR A 6 -9.29 -8.60 -3.65
C THR A 6 -9.52 -8.58 -2.15
N PHE A 7 -8.83 -7.69 -1.45
CA PHE A 7 -8.85 -7.64 0.01
C PHE A 7 -8.93 -6.19 0.50
N ARG A 8 -9.30 -6.01 1.76
CA ARG A 8 -9.33 -4.71 2.43
C ARG A 8 -7.99 -4.45 3.11
N ALA A 9 -7.25 -3.47 2.63
CA ALA A 9 -6.02 -3.01 3.28
C ALA A 9 -6.35 -1.86 4.24
N ARG A 10 -6.16 -2.10 5.54
CA ARG A 10 -6.30 -1.10 6.59
C ARG A 10 -4.98 -0.38 6.78
N LEU A 11 -4.92 0.88 6.36
CA LEU A 11 -3.75 1.74 6.42
C LEU A 11 -3.75 2.54 7.72
N LEU A 12 -2.73 2.31 8.54
CA LEU A 12 -2.46 3.05 9.77
C LEU A 12 -1.39 4.09 9.48
N ARG A 13 -1.62 5.33 9.89
CA ARG A 13 -0.62 6.41 9.82
C ARG A 13 -0.71 7.21 11.11
N ARG A 14 0.46 7.64 11.62
CA ARG A 14 0.52 8.47 12.82
C ARG A 14 -0.21 9.80 12.55
N ASP A 15 -1.01 10.24 13.52
CA ASP A 15 -1.77 11.50 13.48
C ASP A 15 -2.81 11.61 12.34
N VAL A 16 -3.16 10.48 11.70
CA VAL A 16 -4.19 10.43 10.65
C VAL A 16 -5.18 9.31 10.96
N GLN A 17 -6.45 9.53 10.65
CA GLN A 17 -7.47 8.50 10.80
C GLN A 17 -7.13 7.27 9.95
N PRO A 18 -7.27 6.04 10.49
CA PRO A 18 -7.10 4.81 9.73
C PRO A 18 -7.95 4.83 8.47
N GLN A 19 -7.34 4.51 7.33
CA GLN A 19 -8.06 4.43 6.06
C GLN A 19 -8.12 2.99 5.60
N THR A 20 -9.31 2.52 5.23
CA THR A 20 -9.47 1.20 4.62
C THR A 20 -9.64 1.36 3.12
N ILE A 21 -8.77 0.73 2.35
CA ILE A 21 -8.83 0.72 0.89
C ILE A 21 -8.98 -0.69 0.35
N THR A 22 -9.65 -0.84 -0.78
CA THR A 22 -9.75 -2.12 -1.47
C THR A 22 -8.56 -2.27 -2.40
N VAL A 23 -7.73 -3.30 -2.18
CA VAL A 23 -6.54 -3.58 -2.98
C VAL A 23 -6.72 -4.91 -3.68
N ARG A 24 -6.28 -4.96 -4.94
CA ARG A 24 -6.19 -6.18 -5.72
C ARG A 24 -4.74 -6.65 -5.72
N ALA A 25 -4.49 -7.83 -5.15
CA ALA A 25 -3.20 -8.49 -5.20
C ALA A 25 -3.27 -9.71 -6.12
N SER A 26 -2.31 -9.83 -7.03
CA SER A 26 -2.14 -11.02 -7.88
C SER A 26 -1.28 -12.08 -7.19
N SER A 27 -1.54 -12.34 -5.91
CA SER A 27 -0.75 -13.24 -5.07
C SER A 27 -1.65 -14.00 -4.09
N ASP A 28 -1.18 -15.17 -3.67
CA ASP A 28 -1.88 -16.03 -2.69
C ASP A 28 -1.65 -15.56 -1.24
N ALA A 29 -0.72 -14.63 -1.03
CA ALA A 29 -0.39 -14.02 0.25
C ALA A 29 -0.53 -12.48 0.18
N PRO A 30 -0.74 -11.80 1.31
CA PRO A 30 -0.78 -10.35 1.33
C PRO A 30 0.59 -9.76 0.90
N PRO A 31 0.61 -8.71 0.07
CA PRO A 31 1.85 -8.04 -0.28
C PRO A 31 2.51 -7.50 0.98
N ARG A 32 3.84 -7.64 1.09
CA ARG A 32 4.58 -7.15 2.27
C ARG A 32 4.60 -5.62 2.35
N THR A 33 4.44 -4.96 1.21
CA THR A 33 4.48 -3.51 1.07
C THR A 33 3.43 -3.03 0.09
N LEU A 34 2.72 -1.96 0.44
CA LEU A 34 1.81 -1.24 -0.43
C LEU A 34 2.37 0.15 -0.72
N ARG A 35 2.25 0.59 -1.98
CA ARG A 35 2.62 1.94 -2.41
C ARG A 35 1.36 2.65 -2.86
N ARG A 36 1.12 3.83 -2.30
CA ARG A 36 -0.05 4.67 -2.62
C ARG A 36 0.43 6.05 -3.01
N ALA A 37 -0.17 6.67 -4.02
CA ALA A 37 0.10 8.08 -4.29
C ALA A 37 -0.31 8.94 -3.08
N ALA A 38 0.60 9.77 -2.58
CA ALA A 38 0.29 10.77 -1.58
C ALA A 38 -0.63 11.79 -2.25
N GLY A 39 -1.86 11.93 -1.76
CA GLY A 39 -2.99 12.55 -2.46
C GLY A 39 -2.91 14.06 -2.74
N GLY A 40 -1.74 14.67 -2.86
CA GLY A 40 -1.57 16.08 -3.15
C GLY A 40 -0.77 16.28 -4.43
N GLY A 41 -1.46 16.36 -5.58
CA GLY A 41 -1.06 17.00 -6.86
C GLY A 41 0.22 16.56 -7.58
N ASP A 42 1.26 16.27 -6.82
CA ASP A 42 2.58 15.84 -7.22
C ASP A 42 2.55 14.32 -7.39
N GLN A 43 2.36 13.88 -8.65
CA GLN A 43 2.28 12.46 -9.05
C GLN A 43 3.55 11.64 -8.71
N LEU A 44 4.54 12.28 -8.08
CA LEU A 44 5.84 11.73 -7.76
C LEU A 44 5.95 11.27 -6.31
N THR A 45 5.02 11.62 -5.42
CA THR A 45 5.12 11.19 -4.01
C THR A 45 4.28 9.94 -3.76
N PHE A 46 4.93 8.88 -3.26
CA PHE A 46 4.32 7.61 -2.91
C PHE A 46 4.47 7.32 -1.42
N ASP A 47 3.35 7.26 -0.71
CA ASP A 47 3.30 6.73 0.65
C ASP A 47 3.48 5.22 0.63
N VAL A 48 4.48 4.73 1.35
CA VAL A 48 4.81 3.31 1.51
C VAL A 48 4.27 2.82 2.84
N TYR A 49 3.51 1.74 2.78
CA TYR A 49 2.95 1.06 3.93
C TYR A 49 3.48 -0.37 4.00
N ALA A 50 3.98 -0.78 5.16
CA ALA A 50 4.43 -2.16 5.40
C ALA A 50 3.32 -2.96 6.10
N LEU A 51 3.20 -4.23 5.70
CA LEU A 51 2.30 -5.19 6.33
C LEU A 51 2.72 -5.38 7.80
N VAL A 52 1.79 -5.14 8.71
CA VAL A 52 2.00 -5.34 10.16
C VAL A 52 1.16 -6.49 10.70
N ASP A 53 0.01 -6.75 10.09
CA ASP A 53 -0.86 -7.87 10.45
C ASP A 53 -1.53 -8.44 9.21
N ALA A 54 -1.51 -9.77 9.14
CA ALA A 54 -1.98 -10.57 8.01
C ALA A 54 -3.03 -11.61 8.42
N ASP A 55 -3.46 -11.61 9.69
CA ASP A 55 -4.36 -12.62 10.25
C ASP A 55 -5.71 -12.65 9.53
N GLY A 56 -6.18 -11.49 9.06
CA GLY A 56 -7.43 -11.36 8.31
C GLY A 56 -7.40 -11.85 6.84
N TRP A 57 -6.26 -12.31 6.33
CA TRP A 57 -6.13 -12.70 4.92
C TRP A 57 -7.01 -13.92 4.60
N PRO A 58 -7.68 -14.00 3.43
CA PRO A 58 -7.65 -13.08 2.27
C PRO A 58 -8.64 -11.91 2.30
N ASN A 59 -9.34 -11.68 3.41
CA ASN A 59 -10.41 -10.67 3.48
C ASN A 59 -9.87 -9.28 3.88
N GLU A 60 -8.98 -9.24 4.86
CA GLU A 60 -8.42 -8.02 5.45
C GLU A 60 -6.92 -8.18 5.73
N ALA A 61 -6.17 -7.09 5.65
CA ALA A 61 -4.79 -7.02 6.13
C ALA A 61 -4.47 -5.61 6.61
N THR A 62 -3.67 -5.50 7.66
CA THR A 62 -3.31 -4.22 8.28
C THR A 62 -1.91 -3.82 7.88
N TYR A 63 -1.76 -2.55 7.50
CA TYR A 63 -0.50 -1.97 7.08
C TYR A 63 -0.25 -0.70 7.87
N SER A 64 1.01 -0.47 8.23
CA SER A 64 1.45 0.76 8.87
C SER A 64 2.30 1.58 7.91
N TYR A 65 2.08 2.88 7.90
CA TYR A 65 2.90 3.83 7.17
C TYR A 65 4.35 3.74 7.66
N VAL A 66 5.27 3.65 6.70
CA VAL A 66 6.72 3.60 6.96
C VAL A 66 7.33 4.93 6.56
N GLU A 67 7.18 5.31 5.29
CA GLU A 67 7.82 6.48 4.69
C GLU A 67 7.06 6.96 3.45
N SER A 68 7.30 8.20 3.04
CA SER A 68 6.88 8.72 1.73
C SER A 68 8.12 8.79 0.84
N VAL A 69 8.08 8.08 -0.28
CA VAL A 69 9.13 8.11 -1.30
C VAL A 69 8.72 9.11 -2.37
N GLN A 70 9.52 10.15 -2.57
CA GLN A 70 9.39 11.02 -3.72
C GLN A 70 10.23 10.47 -4.87
N ARG A 71 9.58 10.14 -5.99
CA ARG A 71 10.24 9.76 -7.23
C ARG A 71 10.78 11.04 -7.87
N SER A 72 12.08 11.29 -7.75
CA SER A 72 12.71 12.34 -8.54
C SER A 72 12.49 12.04 -10.03
N ALA A 73 12.01 13.01 -10.80
CA ALA A 73 11.77 12.88 -12.24
C ALA A 73 13.01 12.46 -13.07
N ALA A 74 14.19 12.39 -12.44
CA ALA A 74 15.44 11.88 -13.01
C ALA A 74 15.46 10.34 -13.19
N ASP A 75 14.49 9.59 -12.65
CA ASP A 75 14.35 8.13 -12.81
C ASP A 75 13.27 7.76 -13.87
N ALA A 76 13.05 8.64 -14.85
CA ALA A 76 12.15 8.41 -15.98
C ALA A 76 12.90 7.97 -17.26
N ASP A 77 14.21 7.70 -17.17
CA ASP A 77 15.04 7.27 -18.30
C ASP A 77 15.66 5.91 -18.00
N ILE A 78 15.08 4.87 -18.62
CA ILE A 78 15.70 3.66 -19.22
C ILE A 78 14.59 2.84 -19.88
#